data_AF-A0A6L3VZL8-F1
#
_entry.id   AF-A0A6L3VZL8-F1
#
_cell.length_a   1.000
_cell.length_b   1.000
_cell.length_c   1.000
_cell.angle_alpha   90.00
_cell.angle_beta   90.00
_cell.angle_gamma   90.00
#
_symmetry.space_group_name_H-M   'P 1'
#
loop_
_entity.id
_entity.type
_entity.pdbx_description
1 polymer ?
#
loop_
_entity_poly.entity_id
_entity_poly.type
_entity_poly.pdbx_seq_one_letter_code
_entity_poly.pdbx_strand_id
1 'polypeptide(L)'
;MITDITGPAVEEKIMYPAQYGSPDMVSDGWYWAASVDTSRPGTYRYTMHVQLHELVWRNGEPAWEPVDYTCDSAIRVTSDPKRNAFTGGGLGVLPMP
;
A
#
# COMPACT_ATOMS: atom_id res chain seq x y z
N MET A 1 -8.92 7.18 -3.29
CA MET A 1 -7.57 7.31 -3.89
C MET A 1 -6.56 7.43 -2.77
N ILE A 2 -5.45 6.68 -2.82
CA ILE A 2 -4.34 6.91 -1.88
C ILE A 2 -3.62 8.19 -2.33
N THR A 3 -3.49 9.15 -1.43
CA THR A 3 -2.86 10.46 -1.69
C THR A 3 -1.42 10.51 -1.18
N ASP A 4 -1.10 9.76 -0.12
CA ASP A 4 0.25 9.69 0.44
C ASP A 4 0.44 8.43 1.31
N ILE A 5 1.69 8.08 1.60
CA ILE A 5 2.07 7.01 2.53
C ILE A 5 3.20 7.54 3.43
N THR A 6 2.96 7.56 4.73
CA THR A 6 3.86 8.18 5.73
C THR A 6 4.10 7.26 6.93
N GLY A 7 4.90 7.74 7.88
CA GLY A 7 5.16 7.06 9.16
C GLY A 7 6.50 6.34 9.23
N PRO A 8 6.76 5.61 10.33
CA PRO A 8 8.10 5.11 10.68
C PRO A 8 8.78 4.28 9.58
N ALA A 9 8.03 3.43 8.86
CA ALA A 9 8.60 2.65 7.76
C ALA A 9 9.19 3.53 6.65
N VAL A 10 8.58 4.69 6.38
CA VAL A 10 9.06 5.64 5.35
C VAL A 10 10.17 6.53 5.92
N GLU A 11 9.98 7.06 7.12
CA GLU A 11 10.93 7.96 7.79
C GLU A 11 12.29 7.29 8.06
N GLU A 12 12.28 6.04 8.51
CA GLU A 12 13.49 5.25 8.76
C GLU A 12 14.09 4.62 7.49
N LYS A 13 13.52 4.95 6.33
CA LYS A 13 13.96 4.47 5.01
C LYS A 13 13.93 2.94 4.90
N ILE A 14 12.93 2.30 5.51
CA ILE A 14 12.63 0.88 5.31
C ILE A 14 11.78 0.70 4.06
N MET A 15 10.85 1.63 3.82
CA MET A 15 9.91 1.64 2.71
C MET A 15 10.06 2.93 1.90
N TYR A 16 10.09 2.79 0.57
CA TYR A 16 10.17 3.90 -0.38
C TYR A 16 8.94 3.85 -1.29
N PRO A 17 7.83 4.48 -0.88
CA PRO A 17 6.60 4.49 -1.66
C PRO A 17 6.74 5.42 -2.86
N ALA A 18 6.11 5.03 -3.96
CA ALA A 18 6.00 5.84 -5.17
C ALA A 18 4.65 5.56 -5.85
N GLN A 19 4.08 6.61 -6.41
CA GLN A 19 2.86 6.52 -7.20
C GLN A 19 3.22 6.30 -8.66
N TYR A 20 2.57 5.33 -9.29
CA TYR A 20 2.77 4.95 -10.68
C TYR A 20 1.42 4.90 -11.41
N GLY A 21 1.47 5.05 -12.74
CA GLY A 21 0.30 4.96 -13.60
C GLY A 21 0.14 6.14 -14.54
N SER A 22 -0.85 6.02 -15.42
CA SER A 22 -1.31 7.05 -16.35
C SER A 22 -2.77 7.36 -16.01
N PRO A 23 -3.27 8.59 -16.19
CA PRO A 23 -4.69 8.92 -16.02
C PRO A 23 -5.63 8.23 -17.03
N ASP A 24 -5.12 7.27 -17.80
CA ASP A 24 -5.88 6.51 -18.79
C ASP A 24 -6.75 5.45 -18.08
N MET A 25 -8.07 5.56 -18.25
CA MET A 25 -9.02 4.61 -17.67
C MET A 25 -9.01 3.24 -18.35
N VAL A 26 -8.27 3.08 -19.46
CA VAL A 26 -8.15 1.81 -20.20
C VAL A 26 -6.97 0.97 -19.70
N SER A 27 -5.97 1.58 -19.06
CA SER A 27 -4.75 0.90 -18.60
C SER A 27 -4.53 1.07 -17.08
N ASP A 28 -4.94 0.05 -16.31
CA ASP A 28 -4.63 -0.27 -14.90
C ASP A 28 -4.82 0.82 -13.81
N GLY A 29 -5.16 2.06 -14.15
CA GLY A 29 -5.40 3.16 -13.22
C GLY A 29 -4.16 3.60 -12.42
N TRP A 30 -4.37 4.52 -11.48
CA TRP A 30 -3.33 4.95 -10.55
C TRP A 30 -3.10 3.87 -9.49
N TYR A 31 -1.86 3.39 -9.36
CA TYR A 31 -1.50 2.46 -8.30
C TYR A 31 -0.27 2.95 -7.54
N TRP A 32 -0.16 2.52 -6.28
CA TRP A 32 1.00 2.78 -5.45
C TRP A 32 1.84 1.50 -5.38
N ALA A 33 3.16 1.66 -5.51
CA ALA A 33 4.11 0.60 -5.24
C ALA A 33 5.20 1.12 -4.29
N ALA A 34 5.83 0.23 -3.55
CA ALA A 34 6.90 0.60 -2.66
C ALA A 34 8.07 -0.38 -2.77
N SER A 35 9.29 0.14 -2.84
CA SER A 35 10.50 -0.65 -2.63
C SER A 35 10.75 -0.79 -1.12
N VAL A 36 11.16 -1.95 -0.66
CA VAL A 36 11.38 -2.23 0.77
C VAL A 36 12.80 -2.75 0.99
N ASP A 37 13.53 -2.17 1.95
CA ASP A 37 14.83 -2.67 2.40
C ASP A 37 14.64 -3.95 3.24
N THR A 38 14.84 -5.09 2.59
CA THR A 38 14.69 -6.41 3.21
C THR A 38 15.87 -6.81 4.08
N SER A 39 16.95 -6.03 4.13
CA SER A 39 18.14 -6.33 4.93
C SER A 39 17.97 -6.04 6.42
N ARG A 40 16.89 -5.35 6.81
CA ARG A 40 16.62 -4.90 8.18
C ARG A 40 15.37 -5.57 8.76
N PRO A 41 15.46 -6.82 9.27
CA PRO A 41 14.32 -7.51 9.89
C PRO A 41 13.68 -6.68 11.00
N GLY A 42 12.35 -6.68 11.03
CA GLY A 42 11.58 -5.86 11.95
C GLY A 42 10.13 -5.73 11.52
N THR A 43 9.30 -5.11 12.37
CA THR A 43 7.94 -4.73 12.02
C THR A 43 7.84 -3.22 12.08
N TYR A 44 7.53 -2.60 10.94
CA TYR A 44 7.55 -1.16 10.78
C TYR A 44 6.16 -0.68 10.41
N ARG A 45 5.65 0.28 11.18
CA ARG A 45 4.31 0.85 10.97
C ARG A 45 4.36 1.91 9.87
N TYR A 46 3.25 2.05 9.17
CA TYR A 46 3.03 3.12 8.20
C TYR A 46 1.54 3.48 8.17
N THR A 47 1.25 4.70 7.73
CA THR A 47 -0.11 5.22 7.60
C THR A 47 -0.34 5.60 6.15
N MET A 48 -1.41 5.07 5.56
CA MET A 48 -1.87 5.44 4.23
C MET A 48 -2.89 6.57 4.36
N HIS A 49 -2.69 7.64 3.61
CA HIS A 49 -3.63 8.74 3.47
C HIS A 49 -4.53 8.45 2.27
N VAL A 50 -5.84 8.46 2.48
CA VAL A 50 -6.83 8.05 1.48
C VAL A 50 -7.90 9.11 1.37
N GLN A 51 -8.07 9.67 0.18
CA GLN A 51 -9.21 10.53 -0.12
C GLN A 51 -10.33 9.71 -0.74
N LEU A 52 -11.51 9.74 -0.11
CA LEU A 52 -12.76 9.19 -0.62
C LEU A 52 -13.73 10.33 -0.91
N HIS A 53 -14.89 10.02 -1.48
CA HIS A 53 -15.96 11.00 -1.64
C HIS A 53 -17.16 10.55 -0.81
N GLU A 54 -17.76 11.50 -0.10
CA GLU A 54 -19.00 11.29 0.63
C GLU A 54 -20.13 12.07 -0.05
N LEU A 55 -21.33 11.49 -0.05
CA LEU A 55 -22.52 12.13 -0.58
C LEU A 55 -23.08 13.07 0.50
N VAL A 56 -23.04 14.38 0.23
CA VAL A 56 -23.59 15.41 1.11
C VAL A 56 -24.73 16.15 0.43
N TRP A 57 -25.63 16.74 1.22
CA TRP A 57 -26.75 17.53 0.70
C TRP A 57 -26.46 19.03 0.91
N ARG A 58 -26.38 19.78 -0.19
CA ARG A 58 -26.16 21.24 -0.18
C ARG A 58 -27.36 21.90 -0.86
N ASN A 59 -28.04 22.80 -0.15
CA ASN A 59 -29.20 23.53 -0.68
C ASN A 59 -30.30 22.63 -1.28
N GLY A 60 -30.45 21.40 -0.77
CA GLY A 60 -31.43 20.43 -1.28
C GLY A 60 -30.97 19.62 -2.50
N GLU A 61 -29.73 19.80 -2.96
CA GLU A 61 -29.13 19.03 -4.04
C GLU A 61 -28.01 18.11 -3.52
N PRO A 62 -27.89 16.87 -4.06
CA PRO A 62 -26.80 15.98 -3.72
C PRO A 62 -25.48 16.44 -4.37
N ALA A 63 -24.42 16.52 -3.57
CA ALA A 63 -23.06 16.81 -4.02
C ALA A 63 -22.08 15.78 -3.46
N TRP A 64 -21.07 15.40 -4.25
CA TRP A 64 -19.97 14.56 -3.78
C TRP A 64 -18.82 15.46 -3.33
N GLU A 65 -18.48 15.41 -2.05
CA GLU A 65 -17.37 16.18 -1.49
C GLU A 65 -16.21 15.23 -1.12
N PRO A 66 -14.94 15.61 -1.40
CA PRO A 66 -13.79 14.83 -1.01
C PRO A 66 -13.63 14.84 0.51
N VAL A 67 -13.36 13.68 1.09
CA VAL A 67 -13.12 13.47 2.52
C VAL A 67 -11.84 12.68 2.69
N ASP A 68 -10.95 13.20 3.53
CA ASP A 68 -9.65 12.58 3.82
C ASP A 68 -9.77 11.60 4.99
N TYR A 69 -9.23 10.41 4.77
CA TYR A 69 -9.17 9.30 5.71
C TYR A 69 -7.72 8.85 5.89
N THR A 70 -7.47 8.15 6.99
CA THR A 70 -6.19 7.47 7.24
C THR A 70 -6.43 5.99 7.51
N CYS A 71 -5.48 5.16 7.09
CA CYS A 71 -5.47 3.73 7.36
C CYS A 71 -4.09 3.33 7.88
N ASP A 72 -4.04 2.94 9.15
CA ASP A 72 -2.81 2.46 9.79
C ASP A 72 -2.56 0.99 9.45
N SER A 73 -1.31 0.68 9.13
CA SER A 73 -0.87 -0.67 8.78
C SER A 73 0.58 -0.89 9.22
N ALA A 74 1.10 -2.10 9.00
CA ALA A 74 2.48 -2.45 9.28
C ALA A 74 3.02 -3.45 8.26
N ILE A 75 4.31 -3.31 7.97
CA ILE A 75 5.07 -4.28 7.17
C ILE A 75 6.03 -5.04 8.09
N ARG A 76 6.04 -6.37 7.95
CA ARG A 76 6.97 -7.24 8.68
C ARG A 76 8.03 -7.78 7.71
N VAL A 77 9.28 -7.38 7.94
CA VAL A 77 10.46 -7.89 7.22
C VAL A 77 11.06 -9.03 8.04
N THR A 78 11.21 -10.20 7.41
CA THR A 78 11.75 -11.41 8.05
C THR A 78 12.83 -12.05 7.20
N SER A 79 13.77 -12.75 7.85
CA SER A 79 14.73 -13.64 7.20
C SER A 79 14.18 -15.05 6.92
N ASP A 80 12.92 -15.30 7.29
CA ASP A 80 12.28 -16.61 7.08
C ASP A 80 12.19 -16.94 5.59
N PRO A 81 12.21 -18.23 5.21
CA PRO A 81 12.02 -18.65 3.83
C PRO A 81 10.75 -18.05 3.22
N LYS A 82 10.85 -17.60 1.96
CA LYS A 82 9.72 -17.00 1.24
C LYS A 82 8.51 -17.93 1.29
N ARG A 83 7.39 -17.40 1.78
CA ARG A 83 6.09 -18.06 1.81
C ARG A 83 5.06 -17.18 1.11
N ASN A 84 4.22 -17.80 0.30
CA ASN A 84 3.05 -17.16 -0.27
C ASN A 84 1.99 -16.99 0.84
N ALA A 85 1.58 -15.76 1.11
CA ALA A 85 0.60 -15.48 2.16
C ALA A 85 -0.84 -15.90 1.80
N PHE A 86 -1.16 -16.05 0.51
CA PHE A 86 -2.48 -16.48 0.04
C PHE A 86 -2.64 -18.00 0.05
N THR A 87 -1.57 -18.75 -0.27
CA THR A 87 -1.62 -20.22 -0.39
C THR A 87 -0.90 -20.97 0.72
N GLY A 88 -0.11 -20.27 1.55
CA GLY A 88 0.77 -20.88 2.56
C GLY A 88 1.97 -21.64 1.97
N GLY A 89 2.10 -21.71 0.64
CA GLY A 89 3.17 -22.43 -0.03
C GLY A 89 4.54 -21.76 0.21
N GLY A 90 5.51 -22.55 0.67
CA GLY A 90 6.91 -22.13 0.80
C GLY A 90 7.76 -22.45 -0.43
N LEU A 91 9.09 -22.30 -0.30
CA LEU A 91 10.04 -22.86 -1.27
C LEU A 91 9.79 -24.37 -1.41
N GLY A 92 9.24 -24.78 -2.57
CA GLY A 92 9.23 -26.18 -2.98
C GLY A 92 10.66 -26.66 -3.24
N VAL A 93 10.88 -27.96 -3.16
CA VAL A 93 12.11 -28.58 -3.67
C VAL A 93 12.26 -28.19 -5.13
N LEU A 94 13.33 -27.48 -5.47
CA LEU A 94 13.76 -27.33 -6.85
C LEU A 94 13.88 -28.75 -7.43
N PRO A 95 13.32 -29.05 -8.61
CA PRO A 95 13.62 -30.30 -9.28
C PRO A 95 15.11 -30.25 -9.65
N MET A 96 15.94 -30.96 -8.87
CA MET A 96 17.32 -31.21 -9.25
C MET A 96 17.31 -32.43 -10.21
N PRO A 97 18.03 -32.36 -11.34
CA PRO A 97 18.17 -33.50 -12.25
C PRO A 97 18.95 -34.66 -11.61
#